data_AF-A0A821KSN7-F1
#
_entry.id   AF-A0A821KSN7-F1
#
_cell.length_a   1.000
_cell.length_b   1.000
_cell.length_c   1.000
_cell.angle_alpha   90.00
_cell.angle_beta   90.00
_cell.angle_gamma   90.00
#
_symmetry.space_group_name_H-M   'P 1'
#
loop_
_entity.id
_entity.type
_entity.pdbx_description
1 polymer ?
#
loop_
_entity_poly.entity_id
_entity_poly.type
_entity_poly.pdbx_seq_one_letter_code
_entity_poly.pdbx_strand_id
1 'polypeptide(L)'
;KSVNEELDNEKIPCEFCNDQINVNDWNSHAEQCADAHRRRIENLKNGIDNEPMNILVPCEYCNKQISVQDLEWHTRQCDDEYQRQRQILQNNETDFISCEYCNAQVSIVEWELHVNGCTAAERQILGDLTKHIVVDSSNESIPCEYCNKCYSTQRIESHQKRCRRKETSSTFQPNALHDEVFGVIHTFPKHWDLSSLDNLTRYILDHTTEEYKFVANKFHKTLPSNHIIQIERIQNRRWYRQYDAHKEDFIERYGQSTERWLFHGCRKSESAEAIIRDCFNRSHAVNCAVGQGIYFATQAMISHGYTQPDANRLRHMFMARVLIGRTTGGSPSTRICPPGFDTTGGENVFVTYHDAQAYGEYLIVYK
;
A
#
# COMPACT_ATOMS: atom_id res chain seq x y z
N LYS A 1 31.33 32.96 9.45
CA LYS A 1 30.24 32.91 10.47
C LYS A 1 29.74 31.47 10.47
N SER A 2 29.69 30.87 11.65
CA SER A 2 29.74 29.44 11.93
C SER A 2 28.52 28.66 11.44
N VAL A 3 28.78 27.45 10.94
CA VAL A 3 27.84 26.40 10.46
C VAL A 3 26.96 25.80 11.58
N ASN A 4 27.01 26.37 12.80
CA ASN A 4 26.33 25.82 13.98
C ASN A 4 25.02 26.54 14.35
N GLU A 5 24.57 27.55 13.61
CA GLU A 5 23.34 28.28 13.95
C GLU A 5 22.07 27.77 13.20
N GLU A 6 22.20 26.87 12.22
CA GLU A 6 21.06 26.40 11.41
C GLU A 6 20.38 25.13 11.93
N LEU A 7 21.01 24.37 12.84
CA LEU A 7 20.40 23.18 13.44
C LEU A 7 19.56 23.47 14.71
N ASP A 8 19.65 24.70 15.25
CA ASP A 8 19.02 25.05 16.53
C ASP A 8 17.51 25.34 16.45
N ASN A 9 16.91 25.33 15.25
CA ASN A 9 15.49 25.64 15.05
C ASN A 9 14.72 24.57 14.26
N GLU A 10 15.33 23.41 14.01
CA GLU A 10 14.64 22.33 13.33
C GLU A 10 13.55 21.77 14.26
N LYS A 11 12.32 21.71 13.74
CA LYS A 11 11.15 21.24 14.49
C LYS A 11 10.59 20.01 13.80
N ILE A 12 10.33 18.98 14.59
CA ILE A 12 9.79 17.70 14.13
C ILE A 12 8.40 17.52 14.77
N PRO A 13 7.40 17.03 14.02
CA PRO A 13 6.08 16.74 14.57
C PRO A 13 6.14 15.57 15.56
N CYS A 14 5.59 15.78 16.75
CA CYS A 14 5.40 14.74 17.76
C CYS A 14 4.34 13.74 17.30
N GLU A 15 4.65 12.45 17.20
CA GLU A 15 3.73 11.41 16.71
C GLU A 15 2.48 11.21 17.60
N PHE A 16 2.52 11.66 18.86
CA PHE A 16 1.43 11.48 19.81
C PHE A 16 0.47 12.69 19.90
N CYS A 17 0.97 13.93 19.78
CA CYS A 17 0.15 15.14 19.86
C CYS A 17 0.13 15.99 18.58
N ASN A 18 0.98 15.65 17.61
CA ASN A 18 1.17 16.32 16.32
C ASN A 18 1.66 17.78 16.40
N ASP A 19 2.15 18.22 17.57
CA ASP A 19 2.78 19.52 17.74
C ASP A 19 4.20 19.53 17.16
N GLN A 20 4.63 20.69 16.64
CA GLN A 20 5.96 20.89 16.07
C GLN A 20 6.97 21.23 17.17
N ILE A 21 7.85 20.28 17.51
CA ILE A 21 8.75 20.37 18.66
C ILE A 21 10.18 20.53 18.19
N ASN A 22 10.92 21.45 18.82
CA ASN A 22 12.34 21.62 18.52
C ASN A 22 13.10 20.33 18.84
N VAL A 23 14.00 19.90 17.95
CA VAL A 23 14.83 18.70 18.12
C VAL A 23 15.55 18.69 19.48
N ASN A 24 16.01 19.85 19.96
CA ASN A 24 16.71 19.99 21.24
C ASN A 24 15.79 19.77 22.46
N ASP A 25 14.49 20.04 22.33
CA ASP A 25 13.49 19.85 23.39
C ASP A 25 12.77 18.48 23.27
N TRP A 26 13.10 17.70 22.24
CA TRP A 26 12.37 16.48 21.86
C TRP A 26 12.33 15.46 23.00
N ASN A 27 13.46 15.18 23.66
CA ASN A 27 13.48 14.15 24.72
C ASN A 27 12.59 14.52 25.92
N SER A 28 12.59 15.81 26.32
CA SER A 28 11.75 16.31 27.42
C SER A 28 10.26 16.32 27.02
N HIS A 29 9.95 16.71 25.78
CA HIS A 29 8.59 16.67 25.26
C HIS A 29 8.09 15.24 25.06
N ALA A 30 8.91 14.34 24.51
CA ALA A 30 8.55 12.95 24.24
C ALA A 30 8.21 12.21 25.54
N GLU A 31 9.00 12.37 26.60
CA GLU A 31 8.67 11.80 27.92
C GLU A 31 7.35 12.34 28.47
N GLN A 32 7.14 13.66 28.45
CA GLN A 32 5.93 14.28 28.98
C GLN A 32 4.68 13.96 28.14
N CYS A 33 4.82 13.88 26.82
CA CYS A 33 3.74 13.58 25.89
C CYS A 33 3.37 12.09 25.95
N ALA A 34 4.35 11.21 26.05
CA ALA A 34 4.12 9.78 26.30
C ALA A 34 3.46 9.55 27.67
N ASP A 35 3.89 10.26 28.74
CA ASP A 35 3.24 10.19 30.05
C ASP A 35 1.81 10.74 30.05
N ALA A 36 1.58 11.86 29.38
CA ALA A 36 0.25 12.43 29.22
C ALA A 36 -0.67 11.47 28.45
N HIS A 37 -0.15 10.81 27.41
CA HIS A 37 -0.89 9.80 26.67
C HIS A 37 -1.18 8.56 27.52
N ARG A 38 -0.18 8.06 28.27
CA ARG A 38 -0.34 6.95 29.23
C ARG A 38 -1.42 7.25 30.27
N ARG A 39 -1.40 8.43 30.90
CA ARG A 39 -2.43 8.86 31.86
C ARG A 39 -3.81 9.00 31.21
N ARG A 40 -3.88 9.40 29.94
CA ARG A 40 -5.15 9.46 29.18
C ARG A 40 -5.72 8.07 28.93
N ILE A 41 -4.87 7.10 28.61
CA ILE A 41 -5.23 5.68 28.49
C ILE A 41 -5.64 5.11 29.85
N GLU A 42 -4.94 5.45 30.93
CA GLU A 42 -5.27 5.02 32.29
C GLU A 42 -6.60 5.61 32.79
N ASN A 43 -6.89 6.87 32.47
CA ASN A 43 -8.18 7.49 32.75
C ASN A 43 -9.32 6.88 31.91
N LEU A 44 -9.05 6.37 30.71
CA LEU A 44 -9.99 5.58 29.92
C LEU A 44 -10.21 4.18 30.53
N LYS A 45 -9.17 3.57 31.12
CA LYS A 45 -9.26 2.29 31.86
C LYS A 45 -10.07 2.42 33.16
N ASN A 46 -9.96 3.54 33.86
CA ASN A 46 -10.64 3.78 35.15
C ASN A 46 -12.10 4.28 35.01
N GLY A 47 -12.58 4.55 33.80
CA GLY A 47 -13.92 5.09 33.53
C GLY A 47 -14.95 4.07 33.06
N ILE A 48 -14.68 2.76 33.12
CA ILE A 48 -15.56 1.71 32.60
C ILE A 48 -15.91 0.73 33.72
N ASP A 49 -16.91 1.10 34.52
CA ASP A 49 -17.72 0.13 35.25
C ASP A 49 -18.73 -0.46 34.26
N ASN A 50 -18.59 -1.77 33.99
CA ASN A 50 -19.46 -2.73 33.27
C ASN A 50 -18.96 -3.23 31.89
N GLU A 51 -18.33 -4.42 31.98
CA GLU A 51 -18.04 -5.48 31.00
C GLU A 51 -17.25 -5.20 29.68
N PRO A 52 -16.24 -6.04 29.33
CA PRO A 52 -15.26 -5.73 28.29
C PRO A 52 -15.58 -6.46 26.97
N MET A 53 -15.53 -5.77 25.83
CA MET A 53 -15.58 -6.41 24.51
C MET A 53 -14.35 -6.08 23.67
N ASN A 54 -13.40 -7.03 23.66
CA ASN A 54 -12.60 -7.43 22.50
C ASN A 54 -12.01 -6.32 21.59
N ILE A 55 -11.47 -5.27 22.18
CA ILE A 55 -10.73 -4.26 21.43
C ILE A 55 -9.37 -4.86 21.04
N LEU A 56 -9.13 -4.95 19.74
CA LEU A 56 -7.84 -5.32 19.15
C LEU A 56 -7.08 -4.05 18.77
N VAL A 57 -5.80 -4.01 19.10
CA VAL A 57 -4.89 -2.91 18.74
C VAL A 57 -3.64 -3.48 18.07
N PRO A 58 -3.07 -2.77 17.08
CA PRO A 58 -1.85 -3.23 16.40
C PRO A 58 -0.64 -3.16 17.34
N CYS A 59 0.17 -4.21 17.36
CA CYS A 59 1.49 -4.21 18.00
C CYS A 59 2.45 -3.29 17.22
N GLU A 60 3.19 -2.42 17.91
CA GLU A 60 4.12 -1.46 17.29
C GLU A 60 5.32 -2.10 16.56
N TYR A 61 5.69 -3.35 16.92
CA TYR A 61 6.84 -4.05 16.36
C TYR A 61 6.50 -4.98 15.19
N CYS A 62 5.34 -5.64 15.21
CA CYS A 62 4.94 -6.60 14.15
C CYS A 62 3.58 -6.31 13.49
N ASN A 63 2.89 -5.26 13.94
CA ASN A 63 1.60 -4.80 13.43
C ASN A 63 0.46 -5.85 13.50
N LYS A 64 0.63 -6.94 14.25
CA LYS A 64 -0.43 -7.92 14.52
C LYS A 64 -1.50 -7.30 15.40
N GLN A 65 -2.76 -7.64 15.13
CA GLN A 65 -3.91 -7.23 15.93
C GLN A 65 -3.98 -8.07 17.21
N ILE A 66 -3.67 -7.46 18.35
CA ILE A 66 -3.61 -8.14 19.65
C ILE A 66 -4.68 -7.56 20.56
N SER A 67 -5.30 -8.39 21.40
CA SER A 67 -6.24 -7.91 22.40
C SER A 67 -5.54 -6.92 23.32
N VAL A 68 -6.23 -5.88 23.77
CA VAL A 68 -5.66 -4.93 24.73
C VAL A 68 -5.16 -5.62 26.02
N GLN A 69 -5.73 -6.80 26.36
CA GLN A 69 -5.33 -7.61 27.51
C GLN A 69 -4.00 -8.37 27.27
N ASP A 70 -3.79 -8.87 26.05
CA ASP A 70 -2.60 -9.65 25.68
C ASP A 70 -1.46 -8.79 25.11
N LEU A 71 -1.75 -7.51 24.80
CA LEU A 71 -0.81 -6.60 24.15
C LEU A 71 0.49 -6.46 24.92
N GLU A 72 0.43 -6.29 26.25
CA GLU A 72 1.65 -6.08 27.05
C GLU A 72 2.59 -7.29 27.01
N TRP A 73 2.02 -8.50 27.09
CA TRP A 73 2.80 -9.73 27.01
C TRP A 73 3.36 -9.96 25.60
N HIS A 74 2.54 -9.73 24.57
CA HIS A 74 2.94 -9.86 23.18
C HIS A 74 4.05 -8.87 22.80
N THR A 75 3.90 -7.59 23.18
CA THR A 75 4.84 -6.52 22.84
C THR A 75 6.22 -6.79 23.44
N ARG A 76 6.33 -7.33 24.67
CA ARG A 76 7.63 -7.75 25.24
C ARG A 76 8.31 -8.83 24.41
N GLN A 77 7.59 -9.88 24.02
CA GLN A 77 8.14 -10.96 23.20
C GLN A 77 8.50 -10.49 21.79
N CYS A 78 7.72 -9.55 21.26
CA CYS A 78 7.93 -9.00 19.94
C CYS A 78 9.11 -8.03 19.89
N ASP A 79 9.31 -7.22 20.93
CA ASP A 79 10.48 -6.34 21.07
C ASP A 79 11.76 -7.17 21.18
N ASP A 80 11.79 -8.21 22.02
CA ASP A 80 12.97 -9.09 22.15
C ASP A 80 13.40 -9.72 20.81
N GLU A 81 12.43 -10.21 20.02
CA GLU A 81 12.68 -10.77 18.70
C GLU A 81 13.09 -9.69 17.68
N TYR A 82 12.46 -8.51 17.73
CA TYR A 82 12.81 -7.37 16.89
C TYR A 82 14.23 -6.87 17.18
N GLN A 83 14.61 -6.73 18.45
CA GLN A 83 15.98 -6.34 18.83
C GLN A 83 16.99 -7.41 18.42
N ARG A 84 16.68 -8.71 18.56
CA ARG A 84 17.55 -9.79 18.11
C ARG A 84 17.76 -9.76 16.59
N GLN A 85 16.70 -9.51 15.81
CA GLN A 85 16.80 -9.36 14.35
C GLN A 85 17.61 -8.12 13.96
N ARG A 86 17.43 -6.99 14.66
CA ARG A 86 18.26 -5.80 14.44
C ARG A 86 19.73 -6.03 14.79
N GLN A 87 20.02 -6.78 15.85
CA GLN A 87 21.40 -7.09 16.24
C GLN A 87 22.09 -8.03 15.23
N ILE A 88 21.34 -8.93 14.59
CA ILE A 88 21.83 -9.74 13.46
C ILE A 88 22.13 -8.87 12.23
N LEU A 89 21.30 -7.87 11.94
CA LEU A 89 21.49 -6.94 10.83
C LEU A 89 22.65 -5.96 11.08
N GLN A 90 22.86 -5.52 12.32
CA GLN A 90 23.97 -4.65 12.74
C GLN A 90 25.34 -5.34 12.68
N ASN A 91 25.40 -6.66 12.93
CA ASN A 91 26.66 -7.40 12.88
C ASN A 91 27.16 -7.71 11.44
N ASN A 92 26.37 -7.40 10.39
CA ASN A 92 26.75 -7.53 8.97
C ASN A 92 27.22 -6.18 8.39
N GLU A 93 28.12 -5.51 9.11
CA GLU A 93 28.54 -4.12 8.93
C GLU A 93 29.37 -3.81 7.64
N THR A 94 29.46 -4.73 6.68
CA THR A 94 30.39 -4.59 5.53
C THR A 94 29.74 -4.40 4.17
N ASP A 95 28.41 -4.48 4.06
CA ASP A 95 27.72 -4.34 2.77
C ASP A 95 27.21 -2.90 2.58
N PHE A 96 27.92 -2.16 1.73
CA PHE A 96 27.54 -0.83 1.26
C PHE A 96 26.81 -0.93 -0.07
N ILE A 97 25.75 -0.14 -0.23
CA ILE A 97 24.97 0.00 -1.45
C ILE A 97 25.15 1.41 -2.02
N SER A 98 25.21 1.52 -3.34
CA SER A 98 25.38 2.80 -4.02
C SER A 98 24.03 3.50 -4.15
N CYS A 99 23.93 4.75 -3.68
CA CYS A 99 22.74 5.57 -3.83
C CYS A 99 22.52 5.92 -5.30
N GLU A 100 21.37 5.55 -5.86
CA GLU A 100 21.08 5.80 -7.28
C GLU A 100 20.86 7.29 -7.60
N TYR A 101 20.64 8.11 -6.57
CA TYR A 101 20.41 9.55 -6.71
C TYR A 101 21.72 10.34 -6.63
N CYS A 102 22.56 10.13 -5.60
CA CYS A 102 23.82 10.88 -5.41
C CYS A 102 25.10 10.05 -5.60
N ASN A 103 25.00 8.76 -5.91
CA ASN A 103 26.10 7.79 -6.02
C ASN A 103 26.97 7.59 -4.76
N ALA A 104 26.52 8.06 -3.59
CA ALA A 104 27.20 7.78 -2.32
C ALA A 104 27.16 6.29 -1.97
N GLN A 105 28.25 5.74 -1.43
CA GLN A 105 28.26 4.40 -0.83
C GLN A 105 27.68 4.50 0.57
N VAL A 106 26.53 3.87 0.81
CA VAL A 106 25.77 3.97 2.06
C VAL A 106 25.58 2.59 2.63
N SER A 107 25.71 2.44 3.95
CA SER A 107 25.46 1.15 4.59
C SER A 107 24.00 0.73 4.36
N ILE A 108 23.74 -0.57 4.22
CA ILE A 108 22.37 -1.10 4.05
C ILE A 108 21.43 -0.63 5.18
N VAL A 109 21.95 -0.44 6.39
CA VAL A 109 21.17 -0.03 7.56
C VAL A 109 20.79 1.45 7.51
N GLU A 110 21.65 2.29 6.92
CA GLU A 110 21.41 3.74 6.80
C GLU A 110 20.75 4.13 5.48
N TRP A 111 20.58 3.17 4.56
CA TRP A 111 20.00 3.39 3.24
C TRP A 111 18.66 4.12 3.28
N GLU A 112 17.75 3.69 4.15
CA GLU A 112 16.39 4.26 4.22
C GLU A 112 16.40 5.70 4.74
N LEU A 113 17.25 6.01 5.73
CA LEU A 113 17.47 7.38 6.20
C LEU A 113 18.14 8.25 5.13
N HIS A 114 19.13 7.69 4.41
CA HIS A 114 19.84 8.38 3.35
C HIS A 114 18.92 8.74 2.17
N VAL A 115 18.16 7.78 1.64
CA VAL A 115 17.25 8.02 0.50
C VAL A 115 16.19 9.06 0.84
N ASN A 116 15.69 9.07 2.08
CA ASN A 116 14.75 10.08 2.56
C ASN A 116 15.35 11.50 2.59
N GLY A 117 16.66 11.64 2.84
CA GLY A 117 17.38 12.92 2.74
C GLY A 117 17.88 13.26 1.34
N CYS A 118 18.11 12.25 0.48
CA CYS A 118 18.76 12.39 -0.83
C CYS A 118 17.84 12.98 -1.92
N THR A 119 16.55 13.14 -1.67
CA THR A 119 15.57 13.65 -2.65
C THR A 119 15.36 15.18 -2.61
N ALA A 120 15.92 15.88 -1.61
CA ALA A 120 15.75 17.33 -1.45
C ALA A 120 16.94 18.18 -1.95
N ALA A 121 18.11 17.58 -2.18
CA ALA A 121 19.36 18.35 -2.37
C ALA A 121 19.80 18.55 -3.83
N GLU A 122 19.15 17.95 -4.84
CA GLU A 122 19.63 18.02 -6.24
C GLU A 122 18.64 18.66 -7.23
N ARG A 123 17.65 19.43 -6.74
CA ARG A 123 16.87 20.34 -7.61
C ARG A 123 17.69 21.52 -8.17
N GLN A 124 18.98 21.64 -7.83
CA GLN A 124 19.83 22.75 -8.25
C GLN A 124 20.46 22.57 -9.65
N ILE A 125 20.33 21.41 -10.30
CA ILE A 125 20.92 21.16 -11.64
C ILE A 125 19.89 21.27 -12.78
N LEU A 126 18.59 21.33 -12.47
CA LEU A 126 17.52 21.63 -13.45
C LEU A 126 17.15 23.13 -13.51
N GLY A 127 17.94 24.00 -12.87
CA GLY A 127 17.71 25.45 -12.82
C GLY A 127 18.25 26.25 -14.01
N ASP A 128 19.13 25.65 -14.85
CA ASP A 128 19.80 26.37 -15.94
C ASP A 128 19.19 26.13 -17.34
N LEU A 129 18.18 25.26 -17.47
CA LEU A 129 17.52 24.94 -18.75
C LEU A 129 16.16 25.61 -18.96
N THR A 130 15.63 26.37 -17.99
CA THR A 130 14.29 26.98 -18.03
C THR A 130 14.30 28.51 -18.10
N LYS A 131 15.35 29.12 -18.67
CA LYS A 131 15.42 30.58 -18.89
C LYS A 131 14.46 31.16 -19.94
N HIS A 132 13.57 30.38 -20.55
CA HIS A 132 12.56 30.93 -21.44
C HIS A 132 11.23 30.20 -21.28
N ILE A 133 10.37 30.72 -20.41
CA ILE A 133 8.94 30.98 -20.63
C ILE A 133 8.51 31.89 -19.48
N VAL A 134 8.19 33.14 -19.82
CA VAL A 134 7.59 34.12 -18.92
C VAL A 134 6.10 33.80 -18.85
N VAL A 135 5.57 33.43 -17.68
CA VAL A 135 4.19 33.74 -17.30
C VAL A 135 4.13 34.12 -15.82
N ASP A 136 3.38 35.17 -15.58
CA ASP A 136 3.37 36.13 -14.48
C ASP A 136 2.86 35.58 -13.12
N SER A 137 3.42 36.12 -12.04
CA SER A 137 3.13 35.84 -10.64
C SER A 137 2.24 36.94 -10.06
N SER A 138 0.98 36.66 -9.71
CA SER A 138 0.26 37.44 -8.67
C SER A 138 -1.05 36.80 -8.18
N ASN A 139 -1.17 36.68 -6.85
CA ASN A 139 -2.33 36.36 -6.00
C ASN A 139 -2.78 34.90 -5.85
N GLU A 140 -1.96 34.11 -5.15
CA GLU A 140 -2.41 32.89 -4.48
C GLU A 140 -3.34 33.23 -3.30
N SER A 141 -4.62 32.91 -3.44
CA SER A 141 -5.60 32.98 -2.35
C SER A 141 -6.14 31.58 -2.09
N ILE A 142 -6.25 31.23 -0.80
CA ILE A 142 -6.60 29.89 -0.31
C ILE A 142 -7.96 29.97 0.41
N PRO A 143 -8.88 29.01 0.20
CA PRO A 143 -10.18 28.99 0.84
C PRO A 143 -10.11 28.57 2.32
N CYS A 144 -10.91 29.23 3.18
CA CYS A 144 -11.06 28.85 4.58
C CYS A 144 -11.79 27.52 4.73
N GLU A 145 -11.18 26.57 5.44
CA GLU A 145 -11.71 25.23 5.72
C GLU A 145 -13.08 25.18 6.45
N TYR A 146 -13.55 26.27 7.05
CA TYR A 146 -14.83 26.32 7.79
C TYR A 146 -15.94 27.16 7.13
N CYS A 147 -15.62 28.12 6.25
CA CYS A 147 -16.64 28.95 5.58
C CYS A 147 -16.45 29.11 4.08
N ASN A 148 -15.40 28.50 3.54
CA ASN A 148 -15.09 28.42 2.11
C ASN A 148 -14.90 29.77 1.38
N LYS A 149 -14.68 30.87 2.12
CA LYS A 149 -14.28 32.17 1.55
C LYS A 149 -12.76 32.22 1.36
N CYS A 150 -12.31 32.78 0.24
CA CYS A 150 -10.89 32.87 -0.11
C CYS A 150 -10.22 34.05 0.58
N TYR A 151 -9.04 33.80 1.13
CA TYR A 151 -8.18 34.79 1.77
C TYR A 151 -6.75 34.63 1.23
N SER A 152 -5.93 35.67 1.34
CA SER A 152 -4.50 35.53 1.01
C SER A 152 -3.83 34.52 1.94
N THR A 153 -2.77 33.88 1.47
CA THR A 153 -1.96 32.90 2.23
C THR A 153 -1.50 33.43 3.60
N GLN A 154 -1.31 34.75 3.74
CA GLN A 154 -0.93 35.39 5.01
C GLN A 154 -2.10 35.61 5.99
N ARG A 155 -3.35 35.63 5.51
CA ARG A 155 -4.54 35.94 6.32
C ARG A 155 -5.38 34.70 6.67
N ILE A 156 -5.13 33.59 5.98
CA ILE A 156 -5.93 32.37 6.06
C ILE A 156 -5.93 31.75 7.46
N GLU A 157 -4.76 31.62 8.11
CA GLU A 157 -4.64 31.03 9.45
C GLU A 157 -5.40 31.82 10.53
N SER A 158 -5.29 33.16 10.49
CA SER A 158 -5.96 34.05 11.45
C SER A 158 -7.47 33.98 11.31
N HIS A 159 -7.96 33.89 10.07
CA HIS A 159 -9.38 33.74 9.80
C HIS A 159 -9.88 32.34 10.23
N GLN A 160 -9.16 31.26 9.92
CA GLN A 160 -9.53 29.89 10.27
C GLN A 160 -9.68 29.70 11.78
N LYS A 161 -8.73 30.20 12.58
CA LYS A 161 -8.82 30.17 14.06
C LYS A 161 -10.09 30.84 14.61
N ARG A 162 -10.57 31.90 13.95
CA ARG A 162 -11.80 32.63 14.33
C ARG A 162 -13.06 31.95 13.78
N CYS A 163 -12.99 31.37 12.60
CA CYS A 163 -14.11 30.68 11.94
C CYS A 163 -14.43 29.35 12.63
N ARG A 164 -13.41 28.60 13.06
CA ARG A 164 -13.52 27.38 13.87
C ARG A 164 -14.38 27.53 15.12
N ARG A 165 -14.34 28.70 15.77
CA ARG A 165 -15.12 28.98 17.00
C ARG A 165 -16.61 29.26 16.76
N LYS A 166 -17.05 29.43 15.51
CA LYS A 166 -18.45 29.72 15.18
C LYS A 166 -19.30 28.49 14.88
N GLU A 167 -18.70 27.34 14.53
CA GLU A 167 -19.43 26.08 14.32
C GLU A 167 -19.97 25.48 15.62
N THR A 168 -19.34 25.73 16.77
CA THR A 168 -19.78 25.19 18.06
C THR A 168 -21.04 25.85 18.64
N SER A 169 -21.76 26.71 17.89
CA SER A 169 -22.96 27.41 18.39
C SER A 169 -24.10 27.60 17.40
N SER A 170 -24.19 26.86 16.28
CA SER A 170 -25.33 27.03 15.37
C SER A 170 -25.75 25.74 14.68
N THR A 171 -26.87 25.18 15.14
CA THR A 171 -27.70 24.14 14.53
C THR A 171 -28.01 24.40 13.05
N PHE A 172 -27.62 23.50 12.15
CA PHE A 172 -28.25 23.35 10.83
C PHE A 172 -28.20 21.88 10.37
N GLN A 173 -29.33 21.37 9.86
CA GLN A 173 -29.55 19.98 9.44
C GLN A 173 -28.85 19.66 8.10
N PRO A 174 -28.49 18.38 7.85
CA PRO A 174 -27.69 18.00 6.69
C PRO A 174 -28.56 17.96 5.43
N ASN A 175 -28.26 18.83 4.47
CA ASN A 175 -28.72 18.65 3.10
C ASN A 175 -27.62 17.96 2.29
N ALA A 176 -28.06 16.96 1.53
CA ALA A 176 -27.32 16.18 0.57
C ALA A 176 -26.40 17.05 -0.29
N LEU A 177 -25.11 16.73 -0.28
CA LEU A 177 -24.07 16.96 -1.29
C LEU A 177 -22.74 16.52 -0.64
N HIS A 178 -22.59 15.21 -0.44
CA HIS A 178 -21.31 14.63 -0.05
C HIS A 178 -20.62 14.16 -1.32
N ASP A 179 -19.66 14.97 -1.77
CA ASP A 179 -18.42 14.62 -2.48
C ASP A 179 -18.07 15.78 -3.41
N GLU A 180 -17.10 16.60 -2.98
CA GLU A 180 -16.10 17.26 -3.84
C GLU A 180 -15.30 18.29 -3.03
N VAL A 181 -14.28 17.85 -2.27
CA VAL A 181 -13.12 18.71 -1.90
C VAL A 181 -11.85 17.86 -1.77
N PHE A 182 -11.01 17.92 -2.81
CA PHE A 182 -9.58 17.57 -2.90
C PHE A 182 -8.98 16.55 -1.90
N GLY A 183 -9.16 15.27 -2.21
CA GLY A 183 -8.19 14.20 -1.92
C GLY A 183 -7.94 13.47 -3.22
N VAL A 184 -6.82 12.75 -3.38
CA VAL A 184 -6.68 11.81 -4.51
C VAL A 184 -7.89 10.89 -4.47
N ILE A 185 -8.83 11.05 -5.41
CA ILE A 185 -9.94 10.12 -5.55
C ILE A 185 -9.30 8.84 -6.06
N HIS A 186 -8.99 7.90 -5.17
CA HIS A 186 -8.72 6.54 -5.61
C HIS A 186 -10.01 6.03 -6.23
N THR A 187 -10.12 6.17 -7.55
CA THR A 187 -11.25 5.68 -8.31
C THR A 187 -11.12 4.17 -8.40
N PHE A 188 -11.90 3.47 -7.58
CA PHE A 188 -12.07 2.03 -7.76
C PHE A 188 -12.69 1.75 -9.14
N PRO A 189 -12.49 0.55 -9.70
CA PRO A 189 -13.07 0.19 -10.98
C PRO A 189 -14.58 0.44 -11.00
N LYS A 190 -15.09 1.01 -12.10
CA LYS A 190 -16.51 1.41 -12.22
C LYS A 190 -17.51 0.29 -11.98
N HIS A 191 -17.10 -0.96 -12.17
CA HIS A 191 -17.93 -2.14 -11.99
C HIS A 191 -17.94 -2.67 -10.55
N TRP A 192 -17.17 -2.05 -9.64
CA TRP A 192 -17.18 -2.41 -8.22
C TRP A 192 -18.47 -1.93 -7.55
N ASP A 193 -18.98 -2.77 -6.65
CA ASP A 193 -20.03 -2.39 -5.73
C ASP A 193 -19.41 -1.70 -4.51
N LEU A 194 -19.63 -0.39 -4.37
CA LEU A 194 -19.09 0.44 -3.30
C LEU A 194 -20.09 0.65 -2.15
N SER A 195 -21.18 -0.13 -2.10
CA SER A 195 -22.18 -0.04 -1.02
C SER A 195 -21.64 -0.49 0.33
N SER A 196 -20.68 -1.42 0.34
CA SER A 196 -20.00 -1.85 1.56
C SER A 196 -18.78 -0.98 1.87
N LEU A 197 -18.60 -0.65 3.15
CA LEU A 197 -17.41 0.02 3.67
C LEU A 197 -16.27 -0.96 3.99
N ASP A 198 -16.52 -2.27 3.93
CA ASP A 198 -15.53 -3.29 4.23
C ASP A 198 -14.35 -3.24 3.26
N ASN A 199 -13.16 -3.48 3.78
CA ASN A 199 -11.94 -3.49 2.97
C ASN A 199 -11.87 -4.70 2.03
N LEU A 200 -12.62 -5.77 2.30
CA LEU A 200 -12.62 -6.99 1.52
C LEU A 200 -14.06 -7.50 1.36
N THR A 201 -14.55 -7.53 0.12
CA THR A 201 -15.85 -8.11 -0.24
C THR A 201 -15.71 -9.04 -1.45
N ARG A 202 -16.61 -10.03 -1.55
CA ARG A 202 -16.67 -11.00 -2.65
C ARG A 202 -18.08 -10.99 -3.23
N TYR A 203 -18.19 -10.93 -4.55
CA TYR A 203 -19.47 -10.94 -5.26
C TYR A 203 -19.49 -12.09 -6.24
N ILE A 204 -20.43 -13.02 -6.07
CA ILE A 204 -20.69 -14.04 -7.09
C ILE A 204 -21.32 -13.36 -8.30
N LEU A 205 -20.68 -13.50 -9.46
CA LEU A 205 -21.15 -12.89 -10.69
C LEU A 205 -22.33 -13.69 -11.27
N ASP A 206 -23.37 -12.99 -11.67
CA ASP A 206 -24.47 -13.59 -12.41
C ASP A 206 -24.01 -13.97 -13.83
N HIS A 207 -24.24 -15.24 -14.21
CA HIS A 207 -23.94 -15.80 -15.52
C HIS A 207 -24.48 -15.01 -16.73
N THR A 208 -25.53 -14.21 -16.56
CA THR A 208 -26.10 -13.40 -17.64
C THR A 208 -25.33 -12.10 -17.89
N THR A 209 -24.48 -11.67 -16.96
CA THR A 209 -23.75 -10.40 -17.03
C THR A 209 -22.61 -10.44 -18.05
N GLU A 210 -22.30 -9.29 -18.64
CA GLU A 210 -21.14 -9.17 -19.55
C GLU A 210 -19.80 -9.40 -18.82
N GLU A 211 -19.74 -9.07 -17.54
CA GLU A 211 -18.57 -9.32 -16.69
C GLU A 211 -18.30 -10.82 -16.54
N TYR A 212 -19.33 -11.61 -16.20
CA TYR A 212 -19.20 -13.07 -16.16
C TYR A 212 -18.77 -13.62 -17.52
N LYS A 213 -19.45 -13.22 -18.61
CA LYS A 213 -19.14 -13.71 -19.96
C LYS A 213 -17.70 -13.38 -20.36
N PHE A 214 -17.19 -12.21 -19.99
CA PHE A 214 -15.80 -11.82 -20.26
C PHE A 214 -14.80 -12.80 -19.62
N VAL A 215 -14.96 -13.10 -18.34
CA VAL A 215 -14.08 -14.01 -17.59
C VAL A 215 -14.24 -15.46 -18.10
N ALA A 216 -15.48 -15.93 -18.27
CA ALA A 216 -15.79 -17.26 -18.77
C ALA A 216 -15.20 -17.47 -20.17
N ASN A 217 -15.38 -16.53 -21.10
CA ASN A 217 -14.80 -16.62 -22.44
C ASN A 217 -13.26 -16.69 -22.41
N LYS A 218 -12.61 -15.90 -21.55
CA LYS A 218 -11.15 -15.95 -21.37
C LYS A 218 -10.67 -17.30 -20.85
N PHE A 219 -11.39 -17.89 -19.90
CA PHE A 219 -11.11 -19.22 -19.37
C PHE A 219 -11.34 -20.33 -20.41
N HIS A 220 -12.53 -20.35 -21.03
CA HIS A 220 -12.94 -21.38 -21.99
C HIS A 220 -12.17 -21.36 -23.30
N LYS A 221 -11.46 -20.28 -23.63
CA LYS A 221 -10.53 -20.23 -24.78
C LYS A 221 -9.53 -21.39 -24.78
N THR A 222 -9.12 -21.87 -23.60
CA THR A 222 -8.14 -22.96 -23.49
C THR A 222 -8.60 -24.12 -22.61
N LEU A 223 -9.74 -23.98 -21.91
CA LEU A 223 -10.36 -25.05 -21.11
C LEU A 223 -11.84 -25.25 -21.50
N PRO A 224 -12.18 -25.51 -22.78
CA PRO A 224 -13.57 -25.51 -23.26
C PRO A 224 -14.45 -26.60 -22.64
N SER A 225 -13.86 -27.69 -22.16
CA SER A 225 -14.58 -28.82 -21.56
C SER A 225 -14.80 -28.70 -20.06
N ASN A 226 -14.17 -27.72 -19.39
CA ASN A 226 -14.29 -27.54 -17.96
C ASN A 226 -15.53 -26.73 -17.59
N HIS A 227 -16.22 -27.18 -16.55
CA HIS A 227 -17.47 -26.57 -16.12
C HIS A 227 -17.21 -25.57 -14.98
N ILE A 228 -17.47 -24.30 -15.25
CA ILE A 228 -17.41 -23.23 -14.24
C ILE A 228 -18.60 -23.38 -13.29
N ILE A 229 -18.32 -23.52 -12.00
CA ILE A 229 -19.32 -23.57 -10.94
C ILE A 229 -19.74 -22.15 -10.56
N GLN A 230 -18.75 -21.27 -10.36
CA GLN A 230 -18.97 -19.86 -10.06
C GLN A 230 -17.75 -19.03 -10.40
N ILE A 231 -17.98 -17.73 -10.60
CA ILE A 231 -16.94 -16.71 -10.69
C ILE A 231 -17.24 -15.69 -9.62
N GLU A 232 -16.25 -15.40 -8.79
CA GLU A 232 -16.34 -14.39 -7.76
C GLU A 232 -15.48 -13.18 -8.14
N ARG A 233 -16.05 -11.99 -8.15
CA ARG A 233 -15.30 -10.74 -8.16
C ARG A 233 -14.81 -10.44 -6.76
N ILE A 234 -13.49 -10.28 -6.62
CA ILE A 234 -12.82 -9.92 -5.38
C ILE A 234 -12.67 -8.40 -5.37
N GLN A 235 -13.14 -7.76 -4.30
CA GLN A 235 -12.98 -6.34 -4.04
C GLN A 235 -12.18 -6.14 -2.75
N ASN A 236 -10.86 -6.21 -2.87
CA ASN A 236 -9.95 -5.91 -1.78
C ASN A 236 -9.40 -4.48 -1.96
N ARG A 237 -9.98 -3.51 -1.24
CA ARG A 237 -9.68 -2.08 -1.39
C ARG A 237 -8.22 -1.76 -1.07
N ARG A 238 -7.66 -2.40 -0.03
CA ARG A 238 -6.24 -2.22 0.36
C ARG A 238 -5.32 -2.70 -0.74
N TRP A 239 -5.56 -3.91 -1.23
CA TRP A 239 -4.75 -4.51 -2.29
C TRP A 239 -4.85 -3.73 -3.60
N TYR A 240 -6.07 -3.33 -4.00
CA TYR A 240 -6.27 -2.57 -5.22
C TYR A 240 -5.57 -1.21 -5.18
N ARG A 241 -5.61 -0.46 -4.06
CA ARG A 241 -4.87 0.82 -3.94
C ARG A 241 -3.37 0.65 -4.15
N GLN A 242 -2.78 -0.39 -3.57
CA GLN A 242 -1.34 -0.67 -3.75
C GLN A 242 -1.03 -1.01 -5.21
N TYR A 243 -1.88 -1.83 -5.83
CA TYR A 243 -1.79 -2.19 -7.23
C TYR A 243 -1.92 -0.98 -8.16
N ASP A 244 -2.91 -0.12 -7.91
CA ASP A 244 -3.24 1.05 -8.74
C ASP A 244 -2.11 2.10 -8.69
N ALA A 245 -1.56 2.37 -7.50
CA ALA A 245 -0.37 3.22 -7.36
C ALA A 245 0.84 2.66 -8.12
N HIS A 246 1.06 1.34 -8.08
CA HIS A 246 2.15 0.70 -8.83
C HIS A 246 1.88 0.69 -10.34
N LYS A 247 0.61 0.63 -10.74
CA LYS A 247 0.20 0.74 -12.14
C LYS A 247 0.47 2.12 -12.71
N GLU A 248 0.24 3.18 -11.92
CA GLU A 248 0.59 4.56 -12.29
C GLU A 248 2.09 4.70 -12.57
N ASP A 249 2.96 4.19 -11.68
CA ASP A 249 4.42 4.14 -11.91
C ASP A 249 4.77 3.44 -13.23
N PHE A 250 4.17 2.28 -13.51
CA PHE A 250 4.43 1.58 -14.79
C PHE A 250 3.98 2.41 -16.00
N ILE A 251 2.85 3.12 -15.91
CA ILE A 251 2.38 3.97 -17.00
C ILE A 251 3.33 5.14 -17.22
N GLU A 252 3.83 5.76 -16.15
CA GLU A 252 4.81 6.85 -16.23
C GLU A 252 6.13 6.39 -16.84
N ARG A 253 6.67 5.24 -16.40
CA ARG A 253 7.94 4.70 -16.91
C ARG A 253 7.87 4.25 -18.37
N TYR A 254 6.73 3.76 -18.82
CA TYR A 254 6.59 3.16 -20.15
C TYR A 254 5.78 4.00 -21.15
N GLY A 255 5.15 5.08 -20.70
CA GLY A 255 4.25 5.93 -21.51
C GLY A 255 2.95 5.24 -21.93
N GLN A 256 2.69 4.01 -21.46
CA GLN A 256 1.51 3.21 -21.80
C GLN A 256 1.26 2.13 -20.76
N SER A 257 0.03 1.59 -20.74
CA SER A 257 -0.31 0.46 -19.87
C SER A 257 0.42 -0.82 -20.31
N THR A 258 1.04 -1.50 -19.34
CA THR A 258 1.64 -2.83 -19.52
C THR A 258 0.83 -3.93 -18.83
N GLU A 259 -0.36 -3.58 -18.35
CA GLU A 259 -1.29 -4.49 -17.68
C GLU A 259 -1.76 -5.60 -18.62
N ARG A 260 -1.74 -6.84 -18.15
CA ARG A 260 -2.35 -7.99 -18.85
C ARG A 260 -3.24 -8.80 -17.93
N TRP A 261 -4.27 -9.37 -18.52
CA TRP A 261 -5.08 -10.41 -17.90
C TRP A 261 -4.38 -11.77 -18.00
N LEU A 262 -4.00 -12.33 -16.86
CA LEU A 262 -3.32 -13.62 -16.76
C LEU A 262 -3.99 -14.53 -15.72
N PHE A 263 -3.63 -15.81 -15.73
CA PHE A 263 -4.20 -16.82 -14.85
C PHE A 263 -3.20 -17.30 -13.81
N HIS A 264 -3.66 -17.56 -12.58
CA HIS A 264 -2.87 -18.15 -11.51
C HIS A 264 -3.62 -19.33 -10.89
N GLY A 265 -3.07 -20.54 -10.98
CA GLY A 265 -3.68 -21.75 -10.41
C GLY A 265 -3.36 -21.91 -8.93
N CYS A 266 -4.37 -22.21 -8.11
CA CYS A 266 -4.18 -22.51 -6.70
C CYS A 266 -4.19 -24.03 -6.49
N ARG A 267 -3.11 -24.56 -5.89
CA ARG A 267 -3.01 -26.00 -5.60
C ARG A 267 -3.98 -26.44 -4.49
N LYS A 268 -4.24 -25.58 -3.51
CA LYS A 268 -5.15 -25.84 -2.41
C LYS A 268 -6.20 -24.72 -2.31
N SER A 269 -7.41 -25.03 -1.87
CA SER A 269 -8.46 -24.05 -1.58
C SER A 269 -7.99 -23.00 -0.58
N GLU A 270 -7.25 -23.40 0.44
CA GLU A 270 -6.75 -22.49 1.49
C GLU A 270 -5.73 -21.49 0.93
N SER A 271 -5.02 -21.84 -0.16
CA SER A 271 -4.12 -20.91 -0.85
C SER A 271 -4.89 -19.79 -1.54
N ALA A 272 -6.08 -20.07 -2.08
CA ALA A 272 -6.93 -19.04 -2.68
C ALA A 272 -7.45 -18.05 -1.63
N GLU A 273 -7.90 -18.56 -0.48
CA GLU A 273 -8.34 -17.73 0.64
C GLU A 273 -7.20 -16.86 1.20
N ALA A 274 -5.98 -17.41 1.31
CA ALA A 274 -4.81 -16.64 1.71
C ALA A 274 -4.49 -15.51 0.72
N ILE A 275 -4.55 -15.77 -0.59
CA ILE A 275 -4.32 -14.73 -1.62
C ILE A 275 -5.38 -13.63 -1.56
N ILE A 276 -6.65 -13.99 -1.37
CA ILE A 276 -7.74 -13.00 -1.26
C ILE A 276 -7.53 -12.03 -0.09
N ARG A 277 -7.07 -12.54 1.05
CA ARG A 277 -6.83 -11.77 2.26
C ARG A 277 -5.51 -10.99 2.21
N ASP A 278 -4.43 -11.68 1.84
CA ASP A 278 -3.05 -11.24 2.03
C ASP A 278 -2.34 -10.86 0.72
N CYS A 279 -3.07 -10.73 -0.38
CA CYS A 279 -2.58 -10.50 -1.74
C CYS A 279 -1.59 -11.58 -2.25
N PHE A 280 -1.01 -11.37 -3.44
CA PHE A 280 0.05 -12.24 -3.95
C PHE A 280 1.36 -11.97 -3.20
N ASN A 281 1.51 -12.60 -2.03
CA ASN A 281 2.66 -12.41 -1.16
C ASN A 281 3.87 -13.25 -1.62
N ARG A 282 5.00 -12.60 -1.93
CA ARG A 282 6.24 -13.27 -2.37
C ARG A 282 6.86 -14.20 -1.33
N SER A 283 6.51 -14.12 -0.04
CA SER A 283 6.94 -15.14 0.94
C SER A 283 6.38 -16.54 0.62
N HIS A 284 5.30 -16.60 -0.17
CA HIS A 284 4.75 -17.84 -0.74
C HIS A 284 5.22 -18.10 -2.18
N ALA A 285 6.26 -17.38 -2.64
CA ALA A 285 6.83 -17.57 -3.96
C ALA A 285 7.26 -19.03 -4.15
N VAL A 286 7.02 -19.53 -5.35
CA VAL A 286 7.46 -20.86 -5.75
C VAL A 286 8.78 -20.74 -6.50
N ASN A 287 9.69 -21.66 -6.20
CA ASN A 287 10.93 -21.80 -6.95
C ASN A 287 10.64 -22.66 -8.17
N CYS A 288 10.76 -22.09 -9.37
CA CYS A 288 10.56 -22.81 -10.61
C CYS A 288 11.54 -22.33 -11.69
N ALA A 289 11.35 -22.72 -12.95
CA ALA A 289 12.35 -22.64 -14.02
C ALA A 289 12.89 -21.22 -14.29
N VAL A 290 12.08 -20.18 -14.07
CA VAL A 290 12.39 -18.81 -14.50
C VAL A 290 12.44 -17.80 -13.34
N GLY A 291 12.37 -18.25 -12.09
CA GLY A 291 12.49 -17.35 -10.94
C GLY A 291 11.86 -17.86 -9.64
N GLN A 292 12.13 -17.15 -8.56
CA GLN A 292 11.51 -17.29 -7.25
C GLN A 292 10.53 -16.12 -7.08
N GLY A 293 9.30 -16.31 -7.56
CA GLY A 293 8.29 -15.26 -7.56
C GLY A 293 6.89 -15.83 -7.75
N ILE A 294 5.95 -14.97 -8.14
CA ILE A 294 4.55 -15.36 -8.38
C ILE A 294 4.34 -15.57 -9.87
N TYR A 295 3.88 -16.76 -10.23
CA TYR A 295 3.74 -17.21 -11.61
C TYR A 295 2.35 -16.95 -12.16
N PHE A 296 2.28 -16.37 -13.36
CA PHE A 296 1.04 -16.08 -14.06
C PHE A 296 1.12 -16.59 -15.50
N ALA A 297 0.12 -17.33 -15.95
CA ALA A 297 0.08 -17.88 -17.31
C ALA A 297 -0.83 -17.06 -18.23
N THR A 298 -0.49 -17.00 -19.51
CA THR A 298 -1.32 -16.35 -20.54
C THR A 298 -2.57 -17.16 -20.89
N GLN A 299 -2.56 -18.46 -20.56
CA GLN A 299 -3.62 -19.41 -20.88
C GLN A 299 -4.09 -20.14 -19.62
N ALA A 300 -5.40 -20.30 -19.47
CA ALA A 300 -5.98 -21.01 -18.33
C ALA A 300 -5.53 -22.48 -18.28
N MET A 301 -5.34 -23.13 -19.44
CA MET A 301 -4.83 -24.51 -19.50
C MET A 301 -3.47 -24.70 -18.81
N ILE A 302 -2.58 -23.71 -18.90
CA ILE A 302 -1.27 -23.80 -18.23
C ILE A 302 -1.49 -23.73 -16.71
N SER A 303 -2.25 -22.75 -16.24
CA SER A 303 -2.57 -22.61 -14.81
C SER A 303 -3.37 -23.79 -14.26
N HIS A 304 -4.17 -24.48 -15.09
CA HIS A 304 -4.87 -25.70 -14.71
C HIS A 304 -3.92 -26.79 -14.22
N GLY A 305 -2.77 -26.96 -14.87
CA GLY A 305 -1.73 -27.90 -14.47
C GLY A 305 -1.15 -27.66 -13.07
N TYR A 306 -1.36 -26.45 -12.53
CA TYR A 306 -0.94 -26.04 -11.18
C TYR A 306 -2.08 -26.02 -10.16
N THR A 307 -3.29 -26.44 -10.56
CA THR A 307 -4.42 -26.64 -9.65
C THR A 307 -4.53 -28.10 -9.22
N GLN A 308 -5.10 -28.35 -8.04
CA GLN A 308 -5.57 -29.68 -7.65
C GLN A 308 -7.05 -29.61 -7.24
N PRO A 309 -7.83 -30.68 -7.54
CA PRO A 309 -9.21 -30.76 -7.08
C PRO A 309 -9.23 -30.90 -5.56
N ASP A 310 -10.06 -30.11 -4.88
CA ASP A 310 -10.32 -30.22 -3.45
C ASP A 310 -11.22 -31.44 -3.12
N ALA A 311 -11.63 -31.56 -1.85
CA ALA A 311 -12.50 -32.66 -1.40
C ALA A 311 -13.83 -32.73 -2.15
N ASN A 312 -14.33 -31.61 -2.68
CA ASN A 312 -15.55 -31.52 -3.47
C ASN A 312 -15.28 -31.64 -4.98
N ARG A 313 -14.04 -32.00 -5.34
CA ARG A 313 -13.52 -32.06 -6.72
C ARG A 313 -13.51 -30.71 -7.44
N LEU A 314 -13.49 -29.61 -6.70
CA LEU A 314 -13.44 -28.26 -7.24
C LEU A 314 -11.99 -27.79 -7.37
N ARG A 315 -11.73 -26.99 -8.39
CA ARG A 315 -10.44 -26.35 -8.66
C ARG A 315 -10.60 -24.84 -8.56
N HIS A 316 -9.54 -24.19 -8.11
CA HIS A 316 -9.52 -22.75 -7.81
C HIS A 316 -8.43 -22.08 -8.65
N MET A 317 -8.79 -21.06 -9.42
CA MET A 317 -7.87 -20.31 -10.28
C MET A 317 -8.22 -18.83 -10.28
N PHE A 318 -7.24 -17.96 -10.10
CA PHE A 318 -7.44 -16.54 -10.31
C PHE A 318 -7.30 -16.16 -11.78
N MET A 319 -8.12 -15.21 -12.22
CA MET A 319 -7.82 -14.34 -13.34
C MET A 319 -7.44 -12.96 -12.77
N ALA A 320 -6.21 -12.54 -13.00
CA ALA A 320 -5.59 -11.39 -12.37
C ALA A 320 -5.18 -10.34 -13.40
N ARG A 321 -5.19 -9.06 -12.99
CA ARG A 321 -4.46 -8.00 -13.68
C ARG A 321 -3.01 -8.03 -13.23
N VAL A 322 -2.07 -8.05 -14.17
CA VAL A 322 -0.63 -8.18 -13.89
C VAL A 322 0.13 -7.11 -14.66
N LEU A 323 0.97 -6.34 -13.98
CA LEU A 323 1.85 -5.34 -14.59
C LEU A 323 3.10 -6.02 -15.13
N ILE A 324 3.21 -6.12 -16.46
CA ILE A 324 4.26 -6.92 -17.10
C ILE A 324 5.55 -6.13 -17.28
N GLY A 325 5.44 -4.83 -17.58
CA GLY A 325 6.60 -3.98 -17.84
C GLY A 325 7.53 -4.56 -18.92
N ARG A 326 8.84 -4.47 -18.68
CA ARG A 326 9.87 -5.14 -19.49
C ARG A 326 10.11 -6.54 -18.97
N THR A 327 10.13 -7.52 -19.88
CA THR A 327 10.36 -8.93 -19.55
C THR A 327 11.73 -9.38 -20.02
N THR A 328 12.40 -10.22 -19.22
CA THR A 328 13.65 -10.89 -19.58
C THR A 328 13.59 -12.40 -19.32
N GLY A 329 14.60 -13.13 -19.80
CA GLY A 329 14.82 -14.51 -19.38
C GLY A 329 15.15 -14.58 -17.90
N GLY A 330 14.64 -15.61 -17.22
CA GLY A 330 14.92 -15.86 -15.82
C GLY A 330 15.60 -17.20 -15.59
N SER A 331 16.00 -17.44 -14.35
CA SER A 331 16.59 -18.71 -13.90
C SER A 331 15.99 -19.13 -12.54
N PRO A 332 16.13 -20.39 -12.11
CA PRO A 332 15.65 -20.82 -10.80
C PRO A 332 16.28 -20.07 -9.61
N SER A 333 17.46 -19.46 -9.81
CA SER A 333 18.14 -18.63 -8.82
C SER A 333 17.68 -17.17 -8.79
N THR A 334 16.87 -16.72 -9.76
CA THR A 334 16.46 -15.32 -9.87
C THR A 334 15.42 -14.99 -8.78
N ARG A 335 15.85 -14.31 -7.71
CA ARG A 335 15.00 -13.89 -6.57
C ARG A 335 14.39 -12.50 -6.72
N ILE A 336 15.04 -11.65 -7.51
CA ILE A 336 14.63 -10.30 -7.83
C ILE A 336 14.77 -10.17 -9.35
N CYS A 337 13.91 -9.39 -9.99
CA CYS A 337 14.02 -9.15 -11.41
C CYS A 337 15.39 -8.49 -11.75
N PRO A 338 16.06 -8.88 -12.84
CA PRO A 338 17.30 -8.24 -13.25
C PRO A 338 17.12 -6.72 -13.48
N PRO A 339 18.16 -5.89 -13.25
CA PRO A 339 18.08 -4.45 -13.42
C PRO A 339 17.52 -4.04 -14.79
N GLY A 340 16.56 -3.12 -14.81
CA GLY A 340 15.90 -2.64 -16.03
C GLY A 340 14.75 -3.51 -16.55
N PHE A 341 14.37 -4.57 -15.83
CA PHE A 341 13.23 -5.44 -16.13
C PHE A 341 12.28 -5.54 -14.94
N ASP A 342 11.00 -5.82 -15.19
CA ASP A 342 9.95 -5.94 -14.16
C ASP A 342 9.43 -7.36 -14.00
N THR A 343 9.56 -8.19 -15.05
CA THR A 343 9.16 -9.59 -15.04
C THR A 343 10.22 -10.48 -15.66
N THR A 344 10.22 -11.76 -15.28
CA THR A 344 10.94 -12.81 -16.01
C THR A 344 9.96 -13.79 -16.65
N GLY A 345 10.45 -14.58 -17.60
CA GLY A 345 9.65 -15.57 -18.33
C GLY A 345 9.48 -15.17 -19.79
N GLY A 346 8.24 -15.15 -20.29
CA GLY A 346 7.95 -14.82 -21.68
C GLY A 346 6.56 -15.24 -22.15
N GLU A 347 6.46 -15.64 -23.43
CA GLU A 347 5.21 -15.83 -24.21
C GLU A 347 4.04 -16.49 -23.46
N ASN A 348 4.32 -17.49 -22.62
CA ASN A 348 3.29 -18.29 -21.97
C ASN A 348 3.17 -18.08 -20.46
N VAL A 349 4.22 -17.60 -19.81
CA VAL A 349 4.31 -17.48 -18.35
C VAL A 349 5.16 -16.27 -17.98
N PHE A 350 4.66 -15.46 -17.06
CA PHE A 350 5.36 -14.32 -16.46
C PHE A 350 5.52 -14.53 -14.96
N VAL A 351 6.66 -14.10 -14.42
CA VAL A 351 6.92 -14.09 -12.98
C VAL A 351 7.06 -12.66 -12.50
N THR A 352 6.30 -12.31 -11.47
CA THR A 352 6.42 -11.03 -10.76
C THR A 352 7.22 -11.19 -9.49
N TYR A 353 7.86 -10.10 -9.06
CA TYR A 353 8.76 -10.07 -7.90
C TYR A 353 8.32 -9.07 -6.83
N HIS A 354 7.26 -8.29 -7.09
CA HIS A 354 6.72 -7.30 -6.19
C HIS A 354 5.25 -7.60 -5.84
N ASP A 355 4.88 -7.46 -4.56
CA ASP A 355 3.56 -7.89 -4.04
C ASP A 355 2.40 -7.05 -4.62
N ALA A 356 2.67 -5.80 -4.98
CA ALA A 356 1.70 -4.90 -5.61
C ALA A 356 1.62 -5.03 -7.15
N GLN A 357 2.40 -5.92 -7.77
CA GLN A 357 2.49 -6.03 -9.24
C GLN A 357 1.31 -6.75 -9.89
N ALA A 358 0.47 -7.40 -9.09
CA ALA A 358 -0.71 -8.10 -9.57
C ALA A 358 -1.90 -7.96 -8.63
N TYR A 359 -3.11 -7.93 -9.22
CA TYR A 359 -4.38 -7.91 -8.52
C TYR A 359 -5.28 -9.06 -8.98
N GLY A 360 -5.60 -9.97 -8.07
CA GLY A 360 -6.45 -11.13 -8.31
C GLY A 360 -7.93 -10.74 -8.28
N GLU A 361 -8.43 -10.20 -9.38
CA GLU A 361 -9.76 -9.62 -9.46
C GLU A 361 -10.88 -10.65 -9.50
N TYR A 362 -10.63 -11.82 -10.11
CA TYR A 362 -11.63 -12.88 -10.20
C TYR A 362 -11.09 -14.21 -9.69
N LEU A 363 -11.85 -14.87 -8.81
CA LEU A 363 -11.66 -16.27 -8.49
C LEU A 363 -12.64 -17.12 -9.32
N ILE A 364 -12.10 -18.02 -10.13
CA ILE A 364 -12.87 -18.98 -10.93
C ILE A 364 -12.85 -20.33 -10.20
N VAL A 365 -14.03 -20.81 -9.84
CA VAL A 365 -14.24 -22.14 -9.24
C VAL A 365 -14.86 -23.05 -10.29
N TYR A 366 -14.21 -24.17 -10.59
CA TYR A 366 -14.60 -25.05 -11.71
C TYR A 366 -14.28 -26.51 -11.42
N LYS A 367 -14.75 -27.43 -12.29
CA LYS A 367 -14.43 -28.86 -12.22
C LYS A 367 -14.07 -29.46 -13.59
#